data_AF-A0A2S2NH89-F1
#
_entry.id   AF-A0A2S2NH89-F1
#
_cell.length_a   1.000
_cell.length_b   1.000
_cell.length_c   1.000
_cell.angle_alpha   90.00
_cell.angle_beta   90.00
_cell.angle_gamma   90.00
#
_symmetry.space_group_name_H-M   'P 1'
#
loop_
_entity.id
_entity.type
_entity.pdbx_description
1 polymer ?
#
loop_
_entity_poly.entity_id
_entity_poly.type
_entity_poly.pdbx_seq_one_letter_code
_entity_poly.pdbx_strand_id
1 'polypeptide(L)'
;DSGKAWLTDNWKLCRPLENTDDVARLKYWAADVYVALAMVNYPYEANFLAPLPANPIKEVCKSMTNHTEDDSTLLMSVFRGLNVYFNYTGSASCLNLSSAYPDGMMNGWNYQACTEMIMPFCANGGEDDIFEAYPWDFESYAQYCENRYGVKPTTDDVEKQYGGKNLKAASNIIFSNGLLDPWSSGGVLKSISSTVRALLIPDGAHHLDLRASHPNDTSSVIRARKTIKHWIVKWIFDYRYRK
;
A
#
# COMPACT_ATOMS: atom_id res chain seq x y z
N ASP A 1 16.75 -26.88 -10.06
CA ASP A 1 16.85 -27.13 -8.61
C ASP A 1 17.95 -26.36 -7.88
N SER A 2 19.16 -26.19 -8.42
CA SER A 2 20.25 -25.42 -7.79
C SER A 2 19.90 -23.95 -7.50
N GLY A 3 19.21 -23.24 -8.40
CA GLY A 3 18.84 -21.83 -8.20
C GLY A 3 17.86 -21.59 -7.05
N LYS A 4 16.90 -22.51 -6.84
CA LYS A 4 15.94 -22.45 -5.72
C LYS A 4 16.65 -22.61 -4.36
N ALA A 5 17.60 -23.54 -4.29
CA ALA A 5 18.44 -23.72 -3.11
C ALA A 5 19.31 -22.49 -2.86
N TRP A 6 19.94 -21.95 -3.90
CA TRP A 6 20.74 -20.72 -3.80
C TRP A 6 19.92 -19.55 -3.26
N LEU A 7 18.70 -19.32 -3.77
CA LEU A 7 17.79 -18.28 -3.27
C LEU A 7 17.40 -18.54 -1.81
N THR A 8 17.03 -19.78 -1.47
CA THR A 8 16.66 -20.18 -0.11
C THR A 8 17.74 -19.79 0.90
N ASP A 9 18.99 -20.14 0.61
CA ASP A 9 20.11 -19.92 1.52
C ASP A 9 20.49 -18.44 1.58
N ASN A 10 20.64 -17.79 0.42
CA ASN A 10 21.14 -16.42 0.34
C ASN A 10 20.12 -15.37 0.80
N TRP A 11 18.82 -15.62 0.60
CA TRP A 11 17.73 -14.77 1.09
C TRP A 11 17.26 -15.18 2.48
N LYS A 12 17.91 -16.17 3.09
CA LYS A 12 17.63 -16.66 4.46
C LYS A 12 16.16 -17.02 4.65
N LEU A 13 15.55 -17.72 3.70
CA LEU A 13 14.14 -18.06 3.77
C LEU A 13 13.87 -19.03 4.92
N CYS A 14 12.74 -18.85 5.61
CA CYS A 14 12.34 -19.76 6.70
C CYS A 14 11.93 -21.16 6.20
N ARG A 15 11.55 -21.26 4.92
CA ARG A 15 11.18 -22.51 4.25
C ARG A 15 11.84 -22.56 2.88
N PRO A 16 12.30 -23.75 2.44
CA PRO A 16 12.92 -23.89 1.12
C PRO A 16 11.91 -23.66 -0.01
N LEU A 17 12.42 -23.17 -1.14
CA LEU A 17 11.65 -23.12 -2.39
C LEU A 17 11.72 -24.50 -3.06
N GLU A 18 10.60 -25.21 -3.14
CA GLU A 18 10.56 -26.58 -3.66
C GLU A 18 10.14 -26.59 -5.14
N ASN A 19 9.19 -25.74 -5.51
CA ASN A 19 8.55 -25.73 -6.82
C ASN A 19 8.43 -24.31 -7.40
N THR A 20 7.83 -24.20 -8.58
CA THR A 20 7.60 -22.92 -9.26
C THR A 20 6.61 -22.02 -8.54
N ASP A 21 5.67 -22.59 -7.78
CA ASP A 21 4.67 -21.82 -7.04
C ASP A 21 5.30 -21.11 -5.84
N ASP A 22 6.31 -21.73 -5.21
CA ASP A 22 7.09 -21.09 -4.16
C ASP A 22 7.90 -19.90 -4.70
N VAL A 23 8.44 -20.02 -5.91
CA VAL A 23 9.13 -18.92 -6.60
C VAL A 23 8.15 -17.80 -6.95
N ALA A 24 6.95 -18.14 -7.44
CA ALA A 24 5.90 -17.17 -7.70
C ALA A 24 5.51 -16.42 -6.41
N ARG A 25 5.35 -17.15 -5.29
CA ARG A 25 5.08 -16.56 -3.97
C ARG A 25 6.17 -15.60 -3.51
N LEU A 26 7.45 -15.93 -3.73
CA LEU A 26 8.55 -15.02 -3.43
C LEU A 26 8.44 -13.71 -4.25
N LYS A 27 8.11 -13.79 -5.53
CA LYS A 27 7.90 -12.62 -6.39
C LYS A 27 6.71 -11.78 -5.93
N TYR A 28 5.57 -12.40 -5.62
CA TYR A 28 4.40 -11.70 -5.08
C TYR A 28 4.70 -11.03 -3.74
N TRP A 29 5.39 -11.73 -2.84
CA TRP A 29 5.82 -11.14 -1.57
C TRP A 29 6.71 -9.91 -1.77
N ALA A 30 7.68 -9.97 -2.71
CA ALA A 30 8.52 -8.82 -3.01
C ALA A 30 7.71 -7.64 -3.57
N ALA A 31 6.74 -7.90 -4.43
CA ALA A 31 5.83 -6.87 -4.95
C ALA A 31 5.01 -6.21 -3.83
N ASP A 32 4.42 -7.01 -2.93
CA ASP A 32 3.69 -6.50 -1.77
C ASP A 32 4.57 -5.64 -0.86
N VAL A 33 5.83 -6.01 -0.67
CA VAL A 33 6.78 -5.20 0.11
C VAL A 33 7.02 -3.83 -0.53
N TYR A 34 7.19 -3.74 -1.86
CA TYR A 34 7.33 -2.44 -2.52
C TYR A 34 6.08 -1.57 -2.36
N VAL A 35 4.89 -2.16 -2.48
CA VAL A 35 3.62 -1.44 -2.24
C VAL A 35 3.54 -0.98 -0.78
N ALA A 36 3.83 -1.85 0.18
CA ALA A 36 3.82 -1.52 1.60
C ALA A 36 4.81 -0.38 1.92
N LEU A 37 6.03 -0.44 1.38
CA LEU A 37 7.05 0.61 1.53
C LEU A 37 6.59 1.97 0.97
N ALA A 38 5.88 1.98 -0.17
CA ALA A 38 5.29 3.20 -0.71
C ALA A 38 4.22 3.78 0.20
N MET A 39 3.33 2.93 0.74
CA MET A 39 2.31 3.36 1.70
C MET A 39 2.91 3.98 2.97
N VAL A 40 4.00 3.40 3.49
CA VAL A 40 4.60 3.82 4.77
C VAL A 40 5.88 4.64 4.61
N ASN A 41 6.03 5.34 3.48
CA ASN A 41 7.20 6.19 3.20
C ASN A 41 7.20 7.51 4.02
N TYR A 42 7.20 7.39 5.34
CA TYR A 42 7.08 8.51 6.27
C TYR A 42 8.44 9.21 6.52
N PRO A 43 8.46 10.51 6.87
CA PRO A 43 9.69 11.28 7.07
C PRO A 43 10.40 11.00 8.41
N TYR A 44 9.92 10.01 9.18
CA TYR A 44 10.44 9.61 10.49
C TYR A 44 10.20 8.12 10.71
N GLU A 45 10.88 7.55 11.71
CA GLU A 45 10.72 6.15 12.10
C GLU A 45 9.28 5.85 12.50
N ALA A 46 8.72 4.76 11.99
CA ALA A 46 7.35 4.38 12.24
C ALA A 46 7.19 2.87 12.33
N ASN A 47 6.25 2.43 13.15
CA ASN A 47 5.86 1.04 13.26
C ASN A 47 4.34 0.93 13.04
N PHE A 48 3.95 0.75 11.77
CA PHE A 48 2.54 0.61 11.37
C PHE A 48 2.29 -0.75 10.71
N LEU A 49 2.87 -0.97 9.53
CA LEU A 49 2.88 -2.28 8.88
C LEU A 49 4.09 -3.12 9.30
N ALA A 50 5.24 -2.46 9.47
CA ALA A 50 6.49 -3.00 9.98
C ALA A 50 7.27 -1.88 10.70
N PRO A 51 8.21 -2.21 11.60
CA PRO A 51 9.15 -1.22 12.15
C PRO A 51 10.13 -0.79 11.06
N LEU A 52 10.08 0.49 10.69
CA LEU A 52 10.81 1.03 9.54
C LEU A 52 11.51 2.34 9.86
N PRO A 53 12.69 2.60 9.24
CA PRO A 53 13.40 3.86 9.40
C PRO A 53 12.63 5.01 8.74
N ALA A 54 13.10 6.23 9.00
CA ALA A 54 12.66 7.40 8.25
C ALA A 54 12.97 7.25 6.74
N ASN A 55 12.01 7.60 5.89
CA ASN A 55 12.11 7.54 4.42
C ASN A 55 12.53 6.14 3.91
N PRO A 56 11.78 5.07 4.24
CA PRO A 56 12.21 3.70 4.01
C PRO A 56 12.50 3.39 2.54
N ILE A 57 11.81 4.01 1.58
CA ILE A 57 12.13 3.84 0.15
C ILE A 57 13.58 4.27 -0.15
N LYS A 58 14.05 5.37 0.43
CA LYS A 58 15.44 5.82 0.22
C LYS A 58 16.43 4.80 0.78
N GLU A 59 16.14 4.19 1.92
CA GLU A 59 16.98 3.16 2.52
C GLU A 59 17.03 1.88 1.67
N VAL A 60 15.90 1.47 1.10
CA VAL A 60 15.85 0.35 0.15
C VAL A 60 16.70 0.63 -1.09
N CYS A 61 16.51 1.79 -1.72
CA CYS A 61 17.21 2.14 -2.96
C CYS A 61 18.73 2.27 -2.79
N LYS A 62 19.26 2.55 -1.59
CA LYS A 62 20.72 2.59 -1.35
C LYS A 62 21.43 1.29 -1.71
N SER A 63 20.75 0.16 -1.60
CA SER A 63 21.30 -1.16 -1.92
C SER A 63 21.16 -1.53 -3.40
N MET A 64 20.43 -0.75 -4.19
CA MET A 64 20.02 -1.06 -5.57
C MET A 64 20.59 -0.03 -6.57
N THR A 65 21.91 0.17 -6.57
CA THR A 65 22.57 1.26 -7.31
C THR A 65 23.22 0.84 -8.63
N ASN A 66 23.51 -0.44 -8.83
CA ASN A 66 24.14 -0.96 -10.04
C ASN A 66 23.29 -2.07 -10.67
N HIS A 67 22.96 -1.93 -11.95
CA HIS A 67 22.10 -2.86 -12.71
C HIS A 67 22.87 -3.56 -13.84
N THR A 68 24.20 -3.42 -13.86
CA THR A 68 25.09 -4.02 -14.87
C THR A 68 25.84 -5.25 -14.36
N GLU A 69 25.52 -5.68 -13.13
CA GLU A 69 26.13 -6.83 -12.46
C GLU A 69 25.49 -8.14 -12.94
N ASP A 70 26.09 -9.27 -12.60
CA ASP A 70 25.49 -10.58 -12.85
C ASP A 70 24.22 -10.80 -12.00
N ASP A 71 23.35 -11.70 -12.45
CA ASP A 71 22.05 -11.98 -11.83
C ASP A 71 22.16 -12.30 -10.32
N SER A 72 23.23 -12.98 -9.88
CA SER A 72 23.38 -13.34 -8.47
C SER A 72 23.66 -12.10 -7.63
N THR A 73 24.53 -11.22 -8.11
CA THR A 73 24.84 -9.95 -7.44
C THR A 73 23.60 -9.03 -7.43
N LEU A 74 22.87 -8.96 -8.55
CA LEU A 74 21.61 -8.21 -8.64
C LEU A 74 20.57 -8.71 -7.62
N LEU A 75 20.35 -10.02 -7.53
CA LEU A 75 19.42 -10.63 -6.58
C LEU A 75 19.82 -10.37 -5.12
N MET A 76 21.12 -10.31 -4.81
CA MET A 76 21.59 -9.93 -3.48
C MET A 76 21.35 -8.46 -3.16
N SER A 77 21.53 -7.58 -4.14
CA SER A 77 21.20 -6.15 -4.01
C SER A 77 19.71 -5.94 -3.77
N VAL A 78 18.85 -6.69 -4.47
CA VAL A 78 17.40 -6.71 -4.22
C VAL A 78 17.09 -7.18 -2.80
N PHE A 79 17.66 -8.30 -2.37
CA PHE A 79 17.47 -8.83 -1.03
C PHE A 79 17.89 -7.83 0.07
N ARG A 80 19.05 -7.18 -0.07
CA ARG A 80 19.51 -6.15 0.88
C ARG A 80 18.52 -4.98 1.00
N GLY A 81 17.93 -4.57 -0.12
CA GLY A 81 16.88 -3.54 -0.11
C GLY A 81 15.63 -4.04 0.61
N LEU A 82 15.06 -5.17 0.21
CA LEU A 82 13.87 -5.75 0.85
C LEU A 82 14.11 -6.09 2.33
N ASN A 83 15.36 -6.32 2.75
CA ASN A 83 15.77 -6.53 4.14
C ASN A 83 15.50 -5.34 5.06
N VAL A 84 15.42 -4.12 4.51
CA VAL A 84 14.95 -2.96 5.28
C VAL A 84 13.50 -3.18 5.73
N TYR A 85 12.65 -3.80 4.91
CA TYR A 85 11.27 -4.03 5.30
C TYR A 85 11.13 -5.14 6.34
N PHE A 86 11.78 -6.29 6.10
CA PHE A 86 11.55 -7.47 6.94
C PHE A 86 12.42 -7.53 8.20
N ASN A 87 13.60 -6.90 8.21
CA ASN A 87 14.57 -7.03 9.32
C ASN A 87 15.37 -5.77 9.61
N TYR A 88 14.73 -4.60 9.52
CA TYR A 88 15.36 -3.34 9.93
C TYR A 88 15.89 -3.38 11.38
N THR A 89 15.16 -4.02 12.30
CA THR A 89 15.54 -4.12 13.71
C THR A 89 16.59 -5.19 14.02
N GLY A 90 16.91 -6.07 13.06
CA GLY A 90 17.82 -7.20 13.26
C GLY A 90 17.24 -8.36 14.08
N SER A 91 15.94 -8.34 14.41
CA SER A 91 15.30 -9.36 15.25
C SER A 91 14.82 -10.61 14.48
N ALA A 92 14.66 -10.54 13.16
CA ALA A 92 14.21 -11.67 12.35
C ALA A 92 15.36 -12.66 12.10
N SER A 93 15.12 -13.94 12.37
CA SER A 93 16.08 -15.03 12.12
C SER A 93 16.08 -15.51 10.67
N CYS A 94 14.94 -15.41 9.99
CA CYS A 94 14.74 -15.82 8.60
C CYS A 94 13.59 -15.03 7.97
N LEU A 95 13.53 -15.01 6.64
CA LEU A 95 12.48 -14.37 5.85
C LEU A 95 11.29 -15.32 5.67
N ASN A 96 10.12 -14.94 6.20
CA ASN A 96 8.86 -15.67 6.03
C ASN A 96 8.03 -15.05 4.90
N LEU A 97 7.70 -15.85 3.89
CA LEU A 97 6.94 -15.43 2.70
C LEU A 97 5.41 -15.56 2.85
N SER A 98 4.90 -15.73 4.07
CA SER A 98 3.45 -15.94 4.27
C SER A 98 2.62 -14.68 4.03
N SER A 99 3.13 -13.50 4.42
CA SER A 99 2.48 -12.20 4.23
C SER A 99 3.50 -11.08 4.43
N ALA A 100 3.38 -9.98 3.67
CA ALA A 100 4.09 -8.72 3.96
C ALA A 100 3.37 -7.85 5.00
N TYR A 101 2.14 -8.19 5.38
CA TYR A 101 1.27 -7.42 6.27
C TYR A 101 1.02 -8.14 7.60
N PRO A 102 0.73 -7.42 8.70
CA PRO A 102 0.44 -8.02 10.00
C PRO A 102 -0.72 -9.02 9.97
N ASP A 103 -0.57 -10.14 10.67
CA ASP A 103 -1.60 -11.17 10.81
C ASP A 103 -2.81 -10.69 11.63
N GLY A 104 -3.98 -11.29 11.36
CA GLY A 104 -5.17 -11.19 12.23
C GLY A 104 -6.39 -10.53 11.61
N MET A 105 -6.25 -9.72 10.55
CA MET A 105 -7.38 -9.06 9.87
C MET A 105 -7.61 -9.53 8.43
N MET A 106 -6.65 -10.25 7.85
CA MET A 106 -6.69 -10.59 6.43
C MET A 106 -7.86 -11.50 6.04
N ASN A 107 -8.33 -12.38 6.93
CA ASN A 107 -9.50 -13.21 6.62
C ASN A 107 -10.77 -12.36 6.42
N GLY A 108 -10.99 -11.36 7.26
CA GLY A 108 -12.13 -10.44 7.12
C GLY A 108 -11.99 -9.57 5.88
N TRP A 109 -10.79 -9.00 5.67
CA TRP A 109 -10.50 -8.18 4.50
C TRP A 109 -10.67 -8.95 3.18
N ASN A 110 -10.14 -10.17 3.11
CA ASN A 110 -10.24 -11.01 1.91
C ASN A 110 -11.69 -11.40 1.61
N TYR A 111 -12.51 -11.60 2.64
CA TYR A 111 -13.95 -11.80 2.45
C TYR A 111 -14.59 -10.53 1.86
N GLN A 112 -14.32 -9.35 2.43
CA GLN A 112 -14.84 -8.09 1.90
C GLN A 112 -14.40 -7.83 0.46
N ALA A 113 -13.15 -8.12 0.12
CA ALA A 113 -12.65 -8.02 -1.25
C ALA A 113 -13.40 -8.96 -2.20
N CYS A 114 -13.78 -10.15 -1.74
CA CYS A 114 -14.58 -11.10 -2.50
C CYS A 114 -16.08 -10.78 -2.61
N THR A 115 -16.57 -9.77 -1.90
CA THR A 115 -17.98 -9.36 -1.94
C THR A 115 -18.16 -7.94 -2.49
N GLU A 116 -17.65 -6.94 -1.79
CA GLU A 116 -17.95 -5.52 -2.05
C GLU A 116 -16.69 -4.74 -2.47
N MET A 117 -15.55 -4.99 -1.82
CA MET A 117 -14.31 -4.22 -1.99
C MET A 117 -13.47 -4.74 -3.17
N ILE A 118 -14.10 -4.89 -4.34
CA ILE A 118 -13.45 -5.39 -5.55
C ILE A 118 -12.65 -4.25 -6.17
N MET A 119 -11.33 -4.38 -6.14
CA MET A 119 -10.41 -3.35 -6.63
C MET A 119 -9.57 -3.93 -7.78
N PRO A 120 -9.83 -3.51 -9.02
CA PRO A 120 -9.13 -4.04 -10.18
C PRO A 120 -7.71 -3.49 -10.26
N PHE A 121 -6.76 -4.24 -9.72
CA PHE A 121 -5.33 -3.95 -9.82
C PHE A 121 -4.67 -4.81 -10.90
N CYS A 122 -3.76 -4.20 -11.65
CA CYS A 122 -2.94 -4.86 -12.64
C CYS A 122 -1.52 -4.25 -12.66
N ALA A 123 -0.60 -5.00 -13.25
CA ALA A 123 0.71 -4.52 -13.67
C ALA A 123 0.85 -4.77 -15.18
N ASN A 124 1.33 -3.79 -15.92
CA ASN A 124 1.57 -3.92 -17.36
C ASN A 124 2.95 -4.52 -17.63
N GLY A 125 3.89 -4.28 -16.72
CA GLY A 125 5.31 -4.60 -16.88
C GLY A 125 5.98 -3.72 -17.94
N GLY A 126 7.20 -3.25 -17.64
CA GLY A 126 8.01 -2.47 -18.57
C GLY A 126 8.19 -1.02 -18.14
N GLU A 127 7.77 -0.06 -18.96
CA GLU A 127 8.09 1.37 -18.72
C GLU A 127 7.19 2.04 -17.68
N ASP A 128 5.95 1.56 -17.50
CA ASP A 128 4.95 2.17 -16.62
C ASP A 128 5.02 1.66 -15.16
N ASP A 129 5.59 0.48 -14.95
CA ASP A 129 5.74 -0.15 -13.63
C ASP A 129 6.93 -1.13 -13.60
N ILE A 130 7.46 -1.39 -12.39
CA ILE A 130 8.65 -2.22 -12.17
C ILE A 130 8.31 -3.71 -11.94
N PHE A 131 7.06 -4.12 -12.14
CA PHE A 131 6.60 -5.47 -11.83
C PHE A 131 6.53 -6.32 -13.10
N GLU A 132 6.41 -7.63 -12.93
CA GLU A 132 6.05 -8.50 -14.07
C GLU A 132 4.59 -8.24 -14.46
N ALA A 133 4.29 -8.39 -15.75
CA ALA A 133 2.94 -8.22 -16.26
C ALA A 133 1.94 -9.15 -15.52
N TYR A 134 0.90 -8.54 -14.97
CA TYR A 134 -0.18 -9.19 -14.25
C TYR A 134 -1.50 -8.52 -14.63
N PRO A 135 -2.21 -9.02 -15.66
CA PRO A 135 -3.47 -8.42 -16.10
C PRO A 135 -4.58 -8.67 -15.10
N TRP A 136 -5.50 -7.71 -14.97
CA TRP A 136 -6.72 -7.90 -14.20
C TRP A 136 -7.69 -8.83 -14.94
N ASP A 137 -8.07 -9.92 -14.29
CA ASP A 137 -9.05 -10.88 -14.79
C ASP A 137 -10.16 -11.09 -13.76
N PHE A 138 -11.34 -10.54 -14.06
CA PHE A 138 -12.50 -10.65 -13.17
C PHE A 138 -13.06 -12.08 -13.09
N GLU A 139 -12.98 -12.88 -14.15
CA GLU A 139 -13.53 -14.25 -14.14
C GLU A 139 -12.71 -15.15 -13.22
N SER A 140 -11.37 -15.10 -13.36
CA SER A 140 -10.46 -15.80 -12.45
C SER A 140 -10.61 -15.33 -11.00
N TYR A 141 -10.77 -14.02 -10.78
CA TYR A 141 -11.03 -13.45 -9.47
C TYR A 141 -12.34 -13.96 -8.85
N ALA A 142 -13.42 -13.95 -9.62
CA ALA A 142 -14.73 -14.43 -9.18
C ALA A 142 -14.71 -15.93 -8.86
N GLN A 143 -14.01 -16.73 -9.66
CA GLN A 143 -13.84 -18.17 -9.42
C GLN A 143 -13.06 -18.44 -8.13
N TYR A 144 -12.00 -17.68 -7.86
CA TYR A 144 -11.27 -17.75 -6.58
C TYR A 144 -12.20 -17.48 -5.39
N CYS A 145 -13.00 -16.41 -5.47
CA CYS A 145 -13.93 -16.04 -4.41
C CYS A 145 -15.04 -17.08 -4.17
N GLU A 146 -15.58 -17.65 -5.25
CA GLU A 146 -16.58 -18.74 -5.16
C GLU A 146 -15.97 -19.98 -4.52
N ASN A 147 -14.77 -20.39 -4.94
CA ASN A 147 -14.09 -21.56 -4.38
C ASN A 147 -13.69 -21.38 -2.91
N ARG A 148 -13.24 -20.17 -2.54
CA ARG A 148 -12.68 -19.88 -1.20
C ARG A 148 -13.76 -19.60 -0.15
N TYR A 149 -14.80 -18.86 -0.53
CA TYR A 149 -15.80 -18.30 0.39
C TYR A 149 -17.24 -18.63 0.01
N GLY A 150 -17.49 -19.24 -1.15
CA GLY A 150 -18.86 -19.53 -1.62
C GLY A 150 -19.65 -18.28 -2.01
N VAL A 151 -18.96 -17.17 -2.31
CA VAL A 151 -19.58 -15.88 -2.68
C VAL A 151 -19.19 -15.50 -4.11
N LYS A 152 -20.06 -14.73 -4.77
CA LYS A 152 -19.80 -14.16 -6.10
C LYS A 152 -19.62 -12.65 -5.98
N PRO A 153 -18.47 -12.11 -6.37
CA PRO A 153 -18.24 -10.67 -6.32
C PRO A 153 -19.15 -9.93 -7.31
N THR A 154 -19.57 -8.72 -6.94
CA THR A 154 -20.41 -7.83 -7.74
C THR A 154 -19.64 -6.56 -8.11
N THR A 155 -19.48 -6.27 -9.40
CA THR A 155 -18.55 -5.23 -9.86
C THR A 155 -18.96 -3.78 -9.54
N ASP A 156 -20.23 -3.52 -9.19
CA ASP A 156 -20.77 -2.16 -9.11
C ASP A 156 -21.60 -1.86 -7.85
N ASP A 157 -21.68 -2.79 -6.89
CA ASP A 157 -22.50 -2.62 -5.68
C ASP A 157 -22.03 -1.45 -4.81
N VAL A 158 -20.72 -1.30 -4.61
CA VAL A 158 -20.14 -0.15 -3.89
C VAL A 158 -20.42 1.16 -4.63
N GLU A 159 -20.33 1.17 -5.96
CA GLU A 159 -20.64 2.38 -6.75
C GLU A 159 -22.13 2.73 -6.68
N LYS A 160 -23.03 1.75 -6.77
CA LYS A 160 -24.47 1.93 -6.61
C LYS A 160 -24.84 2.42 -5.21
N GLN A 161 -24.22 1.85 -4.17
CA GLN A 161 -24.53 2.15 -2.78
C GLN A 161 -24.00 3.51 -2.35
N TYR A 162 -22.78 3.88 -2.76
CA TYR A 162 -22.09 5.08 -2.27
C TYR A 162 -21.95 6.19 -3.32
N GLY A 163 -22.42 5.96 -4.55
CA GLY A 163 -22.50 6.95 -5.63
C GLY A 163 -21.25 7.10 -6.48
N GLY A 164 -20.19 6.34 -6.22
CA GLY A 164 -18.93 6.38 -6.98
C GLY A 164 -18.38 7.81 -7.15
N LYS A 165 -18.26 8.27 -8.40
CA LYS A 165 -17.81 9.64 -8.71
C LYS A 165 -18.89 10.71 -8.52
N ASN A 166 -20.17 10.33 -8.39
CA ASN A 166 -21.28 11.26 -8.25
C ASN A 166 -21.51 11.66 -6.78
N LEU A 167 -20.59 12.46 -6.24
CA LEU A 167 -20.63 12.91 -4.85
C LEU A 167 -21.19 14.34 -4.69
N LYS A 168 -21.91 14.86 -5.70
CA LYS A 168 -22.43 16.25 -5.69
C LYS A 168 -23.44 16.52 -4.57
N ALA A 169 -24.18 15.49 -4.16
CA ALA A 169 -25.16 15.58 -3.07
C ALA A 169 -24.51 15.49 -1.67
N ALA A 170 -23.24 15.07 -1.58
CA ALA A 170 -22.53 14.99 -0.32
C ALA A 170 -22.14 16.40 0.19
N SER A 171 -21.85 16.50 1.49
CA SER A 171 -21.38 17.74 2.10
C SER A 171 -20.48 17.46 3.29
N ASN A 172 -19.64 18.44 3.63
CA ASN A 172 -18.76 18.43 4.79
C ASN A 172 -17.77 17.25 4.80
N ILE A 173 -17.11 17.02 3.66
CA ILE A 173 -16.09 15.98 3.50
C ILE A 173 -14.78 16.62 3.04
N ILE A 174 -13.69 16.22 3.65
CA ILE A 174 -12.33 16.46 3.16
C ILE A 174 -11.73 15.10 2.78
N PHE A 175 -11.43 14.92 1.50
CA PHE A 175 -10.63 13.83 1.00
C PHE A 175 -9.16 14.24 1.01
N SER A 176 -8.44 13.91 2.08
CA SER A 176 -6.98 14.11 2.13
C SER A 176 -6.26 12.97 1.44
N ASN A 177 -5.25 13.29 0.63
CA ASN A 177 -4.43 12.30 -0.07
C ASN A 177 -2.96 12.72 -0.03
N GLY A 178 -2.09 11.79 0.34
CA GLY A 178 -0.65 11.91 0.15
C GLY A 178 -0.28 11.59 -1.31
N LEU A 179 0.59 12.36 -1.96
CA LEU A 179 0.96 12.07 -3.35
C LEU A 179 2.06 11.00 -3.49
N LEU A 180 2.67 10.57 -2.38
CA LEU A 180 3.54 9.38 -2.35
C LEU A 180 2.76 8.09 -2.10
N ASP A 181 1.47 8.21 -1.75
CA ASP A 181 0.60 7.08 -1.46
C ASP A 181 0.06 6.45 -2.76
N PRO A 182 0.34 5.16 -3.06
CA PRO A 182 -0.20 4.51 -4.24
C PRO A 182 -1.74 4.53 -4.29
N TRP A 183 -2.40 4.54 -3.12
CA TRP A 183 -3.86 4.59 -3.01
C TRP A 183 -4.48 5.92 -3.45
N SER A 184 -3.68 6.99 -3.54
CA SER A 184 -4.18 8.30 -3.97
C SER A 184 -4.75 8.28 -5.40
N SER A 185 -4.29 7.35 -6.24
CA SER A 185 -4.80 7.12 -7.60
C SER A 185 -6.29 6.75 -7.64
N GLY A 186 -6.79 6.03 -6.63
CA GLY A 186 -8.20 5.67 -6.47
C GLY A 186 -9.03 6.71 -5.70
N GLY A 187 -8.39 7.77 -5.20
CA GLY A 187 -9.02 8.78 -4.36
C GLY A 187 -9.67 9.94 -5.10
N VAL A 188 -10.24 10.89 -4.33
CA VAL A 188 -10.78 12.16 -4.84
C VAL A 188 -9.69 13.24 -4.78
N LEU A 189 -9.05 13.51 -5.93
CA LEU A 189 -7.93 14.45 -6.04
C LEU A 189 -8.32 15.89 -6.42
N LYS A 190 -9.60 16.13 -6.72
CA LYS A 190 -10.14 17.46 -7.07
C LYS A 190 -11.39 17.74 -6.24
N SER A 191 -11.53 18.98 -5.77
CA SER A 191 -12.72 19.38 -5.02
C SER A 191 -13.97 19.28 -5.90
N ILE A 192 -15.03 18.68 -5.35
CA ILE A 192 -16.29 18.42 -6.06
C ILE A 192 -17.26 19.58 -5.84
N SER A 193 -17.21 20.21 -4.66
CA SER A 193 -18.04 21.36 -4.31
C SER A 193 -17.34 22.26 -3.28
N SER A 194 -18.02 23.31 -2.80
CA SER A 194 -17.52 24.15 -1.72
C SER A 194 -17.50 23.46 -0.34
N THR A 195 -18.09 22.27 -0.21
CA THR A 195 -18.16 21.50 1.05
C THR A 195 -17.60 20.08 0.92
N VAL A 196 -17.36 19.60 -0.29
CA VAL A 196 -16.69 18.33 -0.60
C VAL A 196 -15.35 18.66 -1.27
N ARG A 197 -14.28 18.61 -0.48
CA ARG A 197 -12.97 19.18 -0.81
C ARG A 197 -11.91 18.11 -0.93
N ALA A 198 -11.02 18.25 -1.90
CA ALA A 198 -9.78 17.49 -1.97
C ALA A 198 -8.64 18.28 -1.30
N LEU A 199 -7.79 17.59 -0.54
CA LEU A 199 -6.64 18.17 0.14
C LEU A 199 -5.40 17.31 -0.12
N LEU A 200 -4.49 17.81 -0.95
CA LEU A 200 -3.30 17.06 -1.35
C LEU A 200 -2.12 17.39 -0.44
N ILE A 201 -1.33 16.36 -0.09
CA ILE A 201 -0.11 16.43 0.72
C ILE A 201 1.04 15.90 -0.15
N PRO A 202 1.77 16.76 -0.87
CA PRO A 202 2.67 16.32 -1.95
C PRO A 202 3.76 15.33 -1.56
N ASP A 203 4.24 15.40 -0.33
CA ASP A 203 5.28 14.54 0.26
C ASP A 203 4.71 13.61 1.34
N GLY A 204 3.38 13.52 1.43
CA GLY A 204 2.69 12.59 2.32
C GLY A 204 2.59 11.22 1.68
N ALA A 205 2.90 10.18 2.46
CA ALA A 205 2.51 8.81 2.17
C ALA A 205 1.10 8.52 2.73
N HIS A 206 0.76 7.24 2.94
CA HIS A 206 -0.58 6.80 3.33
C HIS A 206 -1.06 7.49 4.61
N HIS A 207 -2.11 8.31 4.47
CA HIS A 207 -2.80 9.09 5.52
C HIS A 207 -1.87 9.74 6.59
N LEU A 208 -0.76 10.35 6.16
CA LEU A 208 0.22 10.98 7.07
C LEU A 208 -0.40 12.05 8.00
N ASP A 209 -1.44 12.73 7.54
CA ASP A 209 -2.20 13.73 8.30
C ASP A 209 -2.90 13.17 9.54
N LEU A 210 -3.27 11.88 9.56
CA LEU A 210 -3.89 11.23 10.72
C LEU A 210 -2.88 10.80 11.79
N ARG A 211 -1.59 10.72 11.46
CA ARG A 211 -0.55 10.42 12.45
C ARG A 211 -0.41 11.54 13.47
N ALA A 212 0.15 11.20 14.65
CA ALA A 212 0.48 12.20 15.66
C ALA A 212 1.50 13.23 15.11
N SER A 213 1.51 14.42 15.71
CA SER A 213 2.51 15.43 15.37
C SER A 213 3.91 14.94 15.71
N HIS A 214 4.87 15.21 14.83
CA HIS A 214 6.26 14.83 14.97
C HIS A 214 7.18 16.00 14.56
N PRO A 215 8.37 16.19 15.20
CA PRO A 215 9.29 17.26 14.83
C PRO A 215 9.74 17.25 13.35
N ASN A 216 9.78 16.07 12.74
CA ASN A 216 10.14 15.88 11.32
C ASN A 216 8.93 15.94 10.37
N ASP A 217 7.76 16.36 10.84
CA ASP A 217 6.62 16.61 9.96
C ASP A 217 6.98 17.68 8.93
N THR A 218 6.64 17.42 7.67
CA THR A 218 6.87 18.36 6.58
C THR A 218 5.88 19.53 6.64
N SER A 219 6.25 20.64 6.00
CA SER A 219 5.42 21.86 6.05
C SER A 219 4.02 21.65 5.42
N SER A 220 3.90 20.77 4.43
CA SER A 220 2.67 20.36 3.75
C SER A 220 1.69 19.64 4.70
N VAL A 221 2.11 18.62 5.45
CA VAL A 221 1.22 17.93 6.40
C VAL A 221 0.83 18.84 7.56
N ILE A 222 1.74 19.71 8.04
CA ILE A 222 1.41 20.71 9.05
C ILE A 222 0.31 21.66 8.54
N ARG A 223 0.41 22.13 7.30
CA ARG A 223 -0.64 22.95 6.67
C ARG A 223 -1.93 22.15 6.48
N ALA A 224 -1.85 20.89 6.05
CA ALA A 224 -3.02 20.03 5.86
C ALA A 224 -3.80 19.85 7.17
N ARG A 225 -3.13 19.49 8.27
CA ARG A 225 -3.75 19.35 9.60
C ARG A 225 -4.38 20.65 10.09
N LYS A 226 -3.75 21.80 9.87
CA LYS A 226 -4.34 23.12 10.20
C LYS A 226 -5.62 23.38 9.40
N THR A 227 -5.62 23.07 8.10
CA THR A 227 -6.79 23.20 7.23
C THR A 227 -7.91 22.25 7.66
N ILE A 228 -7.62 20.98 7.93
CA ILE A 228 -8.59 19.98 8.40
C ILE A 228 -9.21 20.45 9.72
N LYS A 229 -8.39 20.85 10.70
CA LYS A 229 -8.86 21.36 11.99
C LYS A 229 -9.77 22.59 11.82
N HIS A 230 -9.41 23.53 10.95
CA HIS A 230 -10.22 24.71 10.67
C HIS A 230 -11.63 24.32 10.17
N TRP A 231 -11.72 23.39 9.21
CA TRP A 231 -13.01 22.95 8.68
C TRP A 231 -13.84 22.17 9.70
N ILE A 232 -13.22 21.26 10.47
CA ILE A 232 -13.92 20.53 11.53
C ILE A 232 -14.51 21.52 12.56
N VAL A 233 -13.72 22.49 13.02
CA VAL A 233 -14.19 23.53 13.95
C VAL A 233 -15.33 24.35 13.32
N LYS A 234 -15.21 24.71 12.04
CA LYS A 234 -16.28 25.40 11.33
C LYS A 234 -17.55 24.56 11.25
N TRP A 235 -17.48 23.27 10.94
CA TRP A 235 -18.66 22.40 10.87
C TRP A 235 -19.34 22.24 12.24
N ILE A 236 -18.55 22.12 13.32
CA ILE A 236 -19.09 22.09 14.69
C ILE A 236 -19.81 23.41 15.02
N PHE A 237 -19.19 24.55 14.67
CA PHE A 237 -19.79 25.86 14.88
C PHE A 237 -21.10 26.01 14.08
N ASP A 238 -21.05 25.72 12.77
CA ASP A 238 -22.22 25.77 11.88
C ASP A 238 -23.34 24.86 12.42
N TYR A 239 -23.03 23.65 12.91
CA TYR A 239 -24.03 22.77 13.51
C TYR A 239 -24.68 23.36 14.77
N ARG A 240 -23.88 23.99 15.64
CA ARG A 240 -24.38 24.57 16.90
C ARG A 240 -25.19 25.86 16.72
N TYR A 241 -24.89 26.64 15.69
CA TYR A 241 -25.40 28.01 15.55
C TYR A 241 -26.16 28.28 14.25
N ARG A 242 -26.38 27.27 13.39
CA ARG A 242 -27.38 27.39 12.32
C ARG A 242 -28.78 27.36 12.95
N LYS A 243 -29.53 28.44 12.75
CA LYS A 243 -31.00 28.44 12.87
C LYS A 243 -31.60 27.67 11.71
#